data_AF-A0A3A9W940-F1
#
_entry.id   AF-A0A3A9W940-F1
#
_cell.length_a   1.000
_cell.length_b   1.000
_cell.length_c   1.000
_cell.angle_alpha   90.00
_cell.angle_beta   90.00
_cell.angle_gamma   90.00
#
_symmetry.space_group_name_H-M   'P 1'
#
loop_
_entity.id
_entity.type
_entity.pdbx_description
1 polymer ?
#
loop_
_entity_poly.entity_id
_entity_poly.type
_entity_poly.pdbx_seq_one_letter_code
_entity_poly.pdbx_strand_id
1 'polypeptide(L)'
;MSAYQIRTGDRAAIVAGLRELADFLADHPDVLVPPYASVSVIVRADDADVRRSVAEAVAAPLGVPVEYFGGGHYAAHRDFGPVAYHVIAPPPERRPT
;
A
#
# COMPACT_ATOMS: atom_id res chain seq x y z
N MET A 1 -7.84 -20.55 12.96
CA MET A 1 -7.96 -19.40 12.03
C MET A 1 -6.65 -18.64 12.11
N SER A 2 -5.83 -18.68 11.05
CA SER A 2 -4.61 -17.87 11.03
C SER A 2 -5.02 -16.40 10.98
N ALA A 3 -4.53 -15.61 11.94
CA ALA A 3 -4.90 -14.21 12.06
C ALA A 3 -4.10 -13.38 11.05
N TYR A 4 -4.78 -12.44 10.40
CA TYR A 4 -4.14 -11.41 9.59
C TYR A 4 -4.44 -10.04 10.20
N GLN A 5 -3.58 -9.07 9.92
CA GLN A 5 -3.75 -7.67 10.28
C GLN A 5 -3.64 -6.81 9.03
N ILE A 6 -4.63 -5.95 8.83
CA ILE A 6 -4.56 -4.88 7.83
C ILE A 6 -4.49 -3.57 8.61
N ARG A 7 -3.47 -2.76 8.35
CA ARG A 7 -3.38 -1.41 8.93
C ARG A 7 -4.20 -0.46 8.07
N THR A 8 -5.43 -0.17 8.50
CA THR A 8 -6.32 0.83 7.88
C THR A 8 -6.47 2.05 8.78
N GLY A 9 -6.69 3.22 8.17
CA GLY A 9 -7.05 4.46 8.86
C GLY A 9 -8.45 4.95 8.48
N ASP A 10 -8.80 6.16 8.92
CA ASP A 10 -10.01 6.85 8.48
C ASP A 10 -9.88 7.26 7.01
N ARG A 11 -10.73 6.67 6.15
CA ARG A 11 -10.75 6.93 4.71
C ARG A 11 -11.03 8.41 4.40
N ALA A 12 -11.96 9.04 5.11
CA ALA A 12 -12.33 10.42 4.83
C ALA A 12 -11.17 11.37 5.16
N ALA A 13 -10.52 11.17 6.30
CA ALA A 13 -9.36 11.95 6.72
C ALA A 13 -8.17 11.81 5.75
N ILE A 14 -7.84 10.58 5.33
CA ILE A 14 -6.75 10.35 4.35
C ILE A 14 -7.05 11.04 3.02
N VAL A 15 -8.27 10.93 2.51
CA VAL A 15 -8.65 11.58 1.25
C VAL A 15 -8.61 13.11 1.37
N ALA A 16 -9.01 13.66 2.52
CA ALA A 16 -8.93 15.10 2.77
C ALA A 16 -7.47 15.58 2.77
N GLY A 17 -6.58 14.94 3.53
CA GLY A 17 -5.17 15.33 3.61
C GLY A 17 -4.42 15.18 2.27
N LEU A 18 -4.76 14.21 1.44
CA LEU A 18 -4.17 14.08 0.10
C LEU A 18 -4.58 15.23 -0.84
N ARG A 19 -5.81 15.75 -0.71
CA ARG A 19 -6.24 16.93 -1.47
C ARG A 19 -5.55 18.19 -0.97
N GLU A 20 -5.50 18.36 0.35
CA GLU A 20 -4.80 19.48 0.98
C GLU A 20 -3.31 19.51 0.57
N LEU A 21 -2.63 18.36 0.55
CA LEU A 21 -1.24 18.27 0.07
C LEU A 21 -1.12 18.66 -1.41
N ALA A 22 -2.05 18.21 -2.26
CA ALA A 22 -2.03 18.56 -3.68
C ALA A 22 -2.22 20.06 -3.89
N ASP A 23 -3.15 20.69 -3.17
CA ASP A 23 -3.41 22.13 -3.22
C ASP A 23 -2.18 22.92 -2.72
N PHE A 24 -1.58 22.50 -1.60
CA PHE A 24 -0.36 23.10 -1.07
C PHE A 24 0.81 23.05 -2.07
N LEU A 25 1.05 21.90 -2.72
CA LEU A 25 2.12 21.79 -3.71
C LEU A 25 1.86 22.65 -4.96
N ALA A 26 0.60 22.87 -5.33
CA ALA A 26 0.24 23.75 -6.44
C ALA A 26 0.48 25.23 -6.11
N ASP A 27 0.20 25.65 -4.87
CA ASP A 27 0.35 27.03 -4.40
C ASP A 27 1.81 27.40 -4.04
N HIS A 28 2.68 26.41 -3.85
CA HIS A 28 4.06 26.59 -3.40
C HIS A 28 5.08 25.98 -4.38
N PRO A 29 5.36 26.61 -5.54
CA PRO A 29 6.24 26.05 -6.59
C PRO A 29 7.71 25.88 -6.16
N ASP A 30 8.14 26.55 -5.10
CA ASP A 30 9.49 26.42 -4.54
C ASP A 30 9.67 25.13 -3.71
N VAL A 31 8.57 24.42 -3.41
CA VAL A 31 8.61 23.15 -2.69
C VAL A 31 8.96 22.04 -3.67
N LEU A 32 10.09 21.38 -3.41
CA LEU A 32 10.54 20.24 -4.21
C LEU A 32 9.57 19.07 -4.07
N VAL A 33 9.18 18.49 -5.22
CA VAL A 33 8.42 17.24 -5.27
C VAL A 33 9.35 16.07 -5.57
N PRO A 34 9.12 14.89 -4.98
CA PRO A 34 9.86 13.70 -5.36
C PRO A 34 9.48 13.27 -6.78
N PRO A 35 10.37 12.52 -7.49
CA PRO A 35 10.04 11.99 -8.82
C PRO A 35 8.91 10.96 -8.79
N TYR A 36 8.68 10.32 -7.64
CA TYR A 36 7.62 9.34 -7.42
C TYR A 36 7.07 9.45 -5.99
N ALA A 37 5.77 9.26 -5.83
CA ALA A 37 5.12 9.21 -4.51
C ALA A 37 4.22 7.98 -4.40
N SER A 38 4.03 7.45 -3.19
CA SER A 38 3.17 6.30 -2.97
C SER A 38 2.36 6.38 -1.68
N VAL A 39 1.16 5.80 -1.72
CA VAL A 39 0.31 5.53 -0.55
C VAL A 39 0.16 4.01 -0.45
N SER A 40 0.41 3.43 0.73
CA SER A 40 0.48 1.98 0.88
C SER A 40 -0.43 1.45 1.99
N VAL A 41 -1.13 0.36 1.72
CA VAL A 41 -1.78 -0.49 2.73
C VAL A 41 -0.94 -1.74 2.95
N ILE A 42 -0.62 -2.03 4.22
CA ILE A 42 0.20 -3.19 4.59
C ILE A 42 -0.68 -4.29 5.16
N VAL A 43 -0.61 -5.46 4.53
CA VAL A 43 -1.23 -6.71 4.95
C VAL A 43 -0.18 -7.57 5.66
N ARG A 44 -0.42 -7.94 6.91
CA ARG A 44 0.45 -8.83 7.68
C ARG A 44 -0.28 -10.12 8.02
N ALA A 45 0.37 -11.25 7.76
CA ALA A 45 -0.08 -12.57 8.16
C ALA A 45 1.14 -13.49 8.18
N ASP A 46 1.19 -14.40 9.15
CA ASP A 46 2.30 -15.36 9.28
C ASP A 46 2.21 -16.43 8.18
N ASP A 47 1.00 -16.95 7.96
CA ASP A 47 0.70 -17.94 6.94
C ASP A 47 0.75 -17.32 5.52
N ALA A 48 1.45 -18.00 4.61
CA ALA A 48 1.69 -17.49 3.25
C ALA A 48 0.43 -17.49 2.39
N ASP A 49 -0.43 -18.51 2.49
CA ASP A 49 -1.66 -18.62 1.72
C ASP A 49 -2.68 -17.59 2.19
N VAL A 50 -2.80 -17.39 3.51
CA VAL A 50 -3.63 -16.32 4.08
C VAL A 50 -3.10 -14.95 3.68
N ARG A 51 -1.77 -14.73 3.75
CA ARG A 51 -1.18 -13.45 3.35
C ARG A 51 -1.48 -13.11 1.89
N ARG A 52 -1.32 -14.08 0.99
CA ARG A 52 -1.65 -13.92 -0.43
C ARG A 52 -3.14 -13.66 -0.64
N SER A 53 -4.00 -14.51 -0.08
CA SER A 53 -5.46 -14.39 -0.26
C SER A 53 -6.01 -13.05 0.25
N VAL A 54 -5.51 -12.57 1.39
CA VAL A 54 -5.89 -11.26 1.93
C VAL A 54 -5.35 -10.13 1.06
N ALA A 55 -4.12 -10.22 0.55
CA ALA A 55 -3.58 -9.24 -0.39
C ALA A 55 -4.44 -9.15 -1.66
N GLU A 56 -4.85 -10.29 -2.22
CA GLU A 56 -5.75 -10.36 -3.39
C GLU A 56 -7.11 -9.71 -3.09
N ALA A 57 -7.71 -9.99 -1.93
CA ALA A 57 -8.98 -9.39 -1.52
C ALA A 57 -8.89 -7.87 -1.34
N VAL A 58 -7.80 -7.37 -0.75
CA VAL A 58 -7.58 -5.92 -0.55
C VAL A 58 -7.24 -5.20 -1.86
N ALA A 59 -6.53 -5.87 -2.77
CA ALA A 59 -6.17 -5.31 -4.08
C ALA A 59 -7.31 -5.35 -5.10
N ALA A 60 -8.34 -6.20 -4.91
CA ALA A 60 -9.43 -6.36 -5.86
C ALA A 60 -10.07 -5.04 -6.34
N PRO A 61 -10.36 -4.03 -5.49
CA PRO A 61 -10.92 -2.76 -5.93
C PRO A 61 -9.97 -1.91 -6.80
N LEU A 62 -8.66 -2.18 -6.79
CA LEU A 62 -7.70 -1.48 -7.65
C LEU A 62 -7.79 -1.97 -9.10
N GLY A 63 -8.31 -3.19 -9.34
CA GLY A 63 -8.42 -3.77 -10.67
C GLY A 63 -7.09 -4.24 -11.25
N VAL A 64 -6.10 -4.53 -10.40
CA VAL A 64 -4.77 -5.01 -10.76
C VAL A 64 -4.47 -6.34 -10.05
N PRO A 65 -3.68 -7.25 -10.66
CA PRO A 65 -3.31 -8.49 -10.00
C PRO A 65 -2.31 -8.26 -8.85
N VAL A 66 -2.29 -9.19 -7.90
CA VAL A 66 -1.21 -9.30 -6.91
C VAL A 66 -0.08 -10.12 -7.51
N GLU A 67 1.12 -9.56 -7.46
CA GLU A 67 2.36 -10.17 -7.94
C GLU A 67 3.20 -10.71 -6.78
N TYR A 68 4.01 -11.74 -7.07
CA TYR A 68 4.98 -12.31 -6.13
C TYR A 68 6.38 -11.83 -6.47
N PHE A 69 7.00 -11.06 -5.56
CA PHE A 69 8.32 -10.45 -5.75
C PHE A 69 9.47 -11.29 -5.18
N GLY A 70 9.20 -12.54 -4.78
CA GLY A 70 10.18 -13.39 -4.10
C GLY A 70 10.25 -13.16 -2.59
N GLY A 71 10.86 -14.10 -1.87
CA GLY A 71 11.08 -13.99 -0.43
C GLY A 71 9.82 -13.91 0.43
N GLY A 72 8.65 -14.33 -0.08
CA GLY A 72 7.37 -14.24 0.62
C GLY A 72 6.67 -12.89 0.53
N HIS A 73 7.17 -11.97 -0.33
CA HIS A 73 6.59 -10.65 -0.57
C HIS A 73 5.57 -10.70 -1.71
N TYR A 74 4.35 -10.24 -1.42
CA TYR A 74 3.31 -10.00 -2.43
C TYR A 74 3.01 -8.52 -2.52
N ALA A 75 2.78 -7.99 -3.71
CA ALA A 75 2.27 -6.64 -3.85
C ALA A 75 1.39 -6.46 -5.08
N ALA A 76 0.49 -5.48 -5.01
CA ALA A 76 -0.24 -4.95 -6.14
C ALA A 76 -0.12 -3.43 -6.09
N HIS A 77 -0.07 -2.78 -7.25
CA HIS A 77 -0.12 -1.32 -7.30
C HIS A 77 -0.90 -0.83 -8.51
N ARG A 78 -1.47 0.35 -8.35
CA ARG A 78 -2.08 1.10 -9.44
C ARG A 78 -1.54 2.51 -9.44
N ASP A 79 -1.14 2.96 -10.62
CA ASP A 79 -0.54 4.28 -10.82
C ASP A 79 -1.58 5.31 -11.26
N PHE A 80 -1.37 6.54 -10.82
CA PHE A 80 -2.11 7.76 -11.12
C PHE A 80 -1.08 8.83 -11.51
N GLY A 81 -0.55 8.72 -12.73
CA GLY A 81 0.67 9.46 -13.10
C GLY A 81 1.87 9.01 -12.26
N PRO A 82 2.68 9.93 -11.68
CA PRO A 82 3.83 9.57 -10.84
C PRO A 82 3.45 9.15 -9.40
N VAL A 83 2.15 9.05 -9.09
CA VAL A 83 1.64 8.66 -7.76
C VAL A 83 1.07 7.26 -7.82
N ALA A 84 1.49 6.36 -6.93
CA ALA A 84 1.02 4.99 -6.89
C ALA A 84 0.24 4.67 -5.60
N TYR A 85 -0.79 3.85 -5.71
CA TYR A 85 -1.45 3.22 -4.55
C TYR A 85 -1.04 1.75 -4.48
N HIS A 86 -0.44 1.34 -3.38
CA HIS A 86 0.08 -0.02 -3.17
C HIS A 86 -0.71 -0.79 -2.13
N VAL A 87 -0.88 -2.09 -2.39
CA VAL A 87 -1.17 -3.10 -1.38
C VAL A 87 0.09 -3.95 -1.25
N ILE A 88 0.67 -4.00 -0.05
CA ILE A 88 1.94 -4.69 0.21
C ILE A 88 1.72 -5.73 1.28
N ALA A 89 2.13 -6.97 1.01
CA ALA A 89 2.08 -8.07 1.95
C ALA A 89 3.50 -8.66 2.13
N PRO A 90 4.32 -8.07 3.02
CA PRO A 90 5.69 -8.52 3.23
C PRO A 90 5.73 -9.88 3.96
N PRO A 91 6.84 -10.63 3.86
CA PRO A 91 7.04 -11.80 4.70
C PRO A 91 7.00 -11.43 6.20
N PRO A 92 6.73 -12.40 7.09
CA PRO A 92 6.79 -12.18 8.53
C PRO A 92 8.16 -11.66 8.92
N GLU A 93 8.22 -10.78 9.93
CA GLU A 93 9.50 -10.30 10.44
C GLU A 93 10.35 -11.50 10.90
N ARG A 94 11.56 -11.62 10.35
CA ARG A 94 12.52 -12.59 10.85
C ARG A 94 12.88 -12.18 12.27
N ARG A 95 12.43 -12.94 13.27
CA ARG A 95 12.94 -12.80 14.62
C ARG A 95 14.43 -13.18 14.57
N PRO A 96 15.37 -12.29 14.93
CA PRO A 96 16.77 -12.67 15.00
C PRO A 96 16.89 -13.82 16.00
N THR A 97 17.53 -14.91 15.56
CA THR A 97 17.91 -16.06 16.39
C THR A 97 18.96 -15.68 17.41
#